data_AF-A0A812LSG4-F1
#
_entry.id   AF-A0A812LSG4-F1
#
_cell.length_a   1.000
_cell.length_b   1.000
_cell.length_c   1.000
_cell.angle_alpha   90.00
_cell.angle_beta   90.00
_cell.angle_gamma   90.00
#
_symmetry.space_group_name_H-M   'P 1'
#
loop_
_entity.id
_entity.type
_entity.pdbx_description
1 polymer ?
#
loop_
_entity_poly.entity_id
_entity_poly.type
_entity_poly.pdbx_seq_one_letter_code
_entity_poly.pdbx_strand_id
1 'polypeptide(L)'
;MKIRHAGLSLIGCLLLCAQAVKRPSVGTPFTAPAGDHYRTVLSLLETHSALSSEERNEIHELLTGVSAQTVSDVRHFDRYLRSFAAALVSLSEKAGGPHLQSALTKIMGVIEKTLKPGILDQHVAAQKAITRADEGVQECYNALWRGLNASNAVRDSLVNKSKAIKSCYRFAAAASDNVSAALISLPRLLTARSADCEKLLAASDVSQAPLQDWATRCDHHDSPSVGTYLMKQLMHWEELLQQYDDIEKRCKESTASYETQVTRYNSMKSHQQDGRDCTSLQDDMDAAACKQALDRIDSCGTYGSCIKDSISDRASLHASQCKIEVSLKAQWFALESIKCFLEAYKDHEGSEDGCKFIRCMDGKTFAFASGLVFEICHLQISQSRELQA
;
A
#
# COMPACT_ATOMS: atom_id res chain seq x y z
N MET A 1 8.46 0.67 38.40
CA MET A 1 8.45 1.21 37.02
C MET A 1 7.02 1.26 36.51
N LYS A 2 6.42 2.45 36.36
CA LYS A 2 5.04 2.63 35.91
C LYS A 2 4.99 2.56 34.38
N ILE A 3 4.52 1.43 33.83
CA ILE A 3 4.14 1.33 32.42
C ILE A 3 2.67 1.73 32.33
N ARG A 4 2.39 2.99 31.98
CA ARG A 4 1.06 3.44 31.54
C ARG A 4 1.23 4.39 30.35
N HIS A 5 0.38 4.19 29.35
CA HIS A 5 0.15 5.01 28.15
C HIS A 5 1.02 4.75 26.90
N ALA A 6 0.79 3.61 26.25
CA ALA A 6 1.06 3.45 24.80
C ALA A 6 -0.16 2.89 24.02
N GLY A 7 -1.32 2.73 24.66
CA GLY A 7 -2.51 2.08 24.07
C GLY A 7 -3.47 2.99 23.30
N LEU A 8 -3.24 4.31 23.25
CA LEU A 8 -4.21 5.29 22.71
C LEU A 8 -3.90 5.81 21.30
N SER A 9 -2.78 5.41 20.68
CA SER A 9 -2.34 6.01 19.40
C SER A 9 -2.96 5.36 18.15
N LEU A 10 -3.32 4.07 18.20
CA LEU A 10 -3.80 3.34 17.01
C LEU A 10 -5.24 3.66 16.58
N ILE A 11 -6.11 4.06 17.50
CA ILE A 11 -7.52 4.40 17.19
C ILE A 11 -7.63 5.80 16.54
N GLY A 12 -6.74 6.74 16.90
CA GLY A 12 -6.72 8.08 16.30
C GLY A 12 -6.30 8.09 14.81
N CYS A 13 -5.47 7.12 14.40
CA CYS A 13 -4.93 7.07 13.04
C CYS A 13 -5.97 6.62 11.99
N LEU A 14 -6.92 5.75 12.38
CA LEU A 14 -8.05 5.35 11.52
C LEU A 14 -9.05 6.50 11.32
N LEU A 15 -9.24 7.37 12.31
CA LEU A 15 -10.11 8.54 12.23
C LEU A 15 -9.53 9.68 11.39
N LEU A 16 -8.20 9.82 11.33
CA LEU A 16 -7.53 10.83 10.49
C LEU A 16 -7.59 10.51 9.00
N CYS A 17 -7.60 9.22 8.60
CA CYS A 17 -7.77 8.83 7.20
C CYS A 17 -9.19 9.15 6.68
N ALA A 18 -10.21 9.15 7.55
CA ALA A 18 -11.59 9.46 7.17
C ALA A 18 -11.85 10.98 7.00
N GLN A 19 -11.00 11.86 7.55
CA GLN A 19 -11.23 13.31 7.55
C GLN A 19 -10.55 14.06 6.39
N ALA A 20 -9.78 13.39 5.54
CA ALA A 20 -9.04 14.01 4.44
C ALA A 20 -9.89 14.37 3.19
N VAL A 21 -11.18 14.01 3.16
CA VAL A 21 -12.11 14.38 2.08
C VAL A 21 -12.78 15.72 2.40
N LYS A 22 -12.02 16.82 2.35
CA LYS A 22 -12.59 18.17 2.41
C LYS A 22 -12.85 18.66 0.98
N ARG A 23 -14.12 19.00 0.70
CA ARG A 23 -14.65 19.39 -0.63
C ARG A 23 -13.72 20.37 -1.37
N PRO A 24 -13.37 20.12 -2.63
CA PRO A 24 -12.67 21.12 -3.44
C PRO A 24 -13.62 22.27 -3.77
N SER A 25 -13.15 23.49 -3.53
CA SER A 25 -13.73 24.72 -4.08
C SER A 25 -13.61 24.67 -5.60
N VAL A 26 -14.74 24.86 -6.27
CA VAL A 26 -14.88 24.93 -7.73
C VAL A 26 -13.92 25.97 -8.29
N GLY A 27 -12.84 25.49 -8.93
CA GLY A 27 -11.91 26.31 -9.69
C GLY A 27 -12.54 26.77 -11.00
N THR A 28 -12.13 27.95 -11.44
CA THR A 28 -12.67 28.68 -12.60
C THR A 28 -12.64 27.89 -13.91
N PRO A 29 -13.58 28.14 -14.84
CA PRO A 29 -13.69 27.39 -16.08
C PRO A 29 -12.50 27.66 -16.99
N PHE A 30 -11.82 26.60 -17.42
CA PHE A 30 -10.86 26.66 -18.51
C PHE A 30 -11.62 26.87 -19.82
N THR A 31 -11.49 28.06 -20.41
CA THR A 31 -11.98 28.36 -21.76
C THR A 31 -11.12 27.61 -22.78
N ALA A 32 -11.55 26.41 -23.19
CA ALA A 32 -11.01 25.74 -24.36
C ALA A 32 -11.43 26.49 -25.64
N PRO A 33 -10.56 26.57 -26.66
CA PRO A 33 -10.88 27.29 -27.90
C PRO A 33 -12.05 26.61 -28.60
N ALA A 34 -13.14 27.37 -28.74
CA ALA A 34 -14.28 26.99 -29.56
C ALA A 34 -13.94 27.28 -31.03
N GLY A 35 -13.97 26.24 -31.86
CA GLY A 35 -13.95 26.37 -33.31
C GLY A 35 -12.80 25.61 -33.96
N ASP A 36 -13.08 24.38 -34.41
CA ASP A 36 -12.43 23.81 -35.61
C ASP A 36 -12.88 22.37 -35.98
N HIS A 37 -13.84 21.76 -35.29
CA HIS A 37 -14.33 20.41 -35.65
C HIS A 37 -15.17 20.34 -36.93
N TYR A 38 -15.50 21.49 -37.53
CA TYR A 38 -16.45 21.60 -38.63
C TYR A 38 -15.87 21.35 -40.01
N ARG A 39 -14.54 21.53 -40.18
CA ARG A 39 -13.90 21.18 -41.43
C ARG A 39 -14.08 19.71 -41.76
N THR A 40 -14.24 18.82 -40.78
CA THR A 40 -14.01 17.38 -40.98
C THR A 40 -14.90 16.68 -42.01
N VAL A 41 -16.20 16.97 -42.19
CA VAL A 41 -17.03 16.21 -43.16
C VAL A 41 -16.87 16.71 -44.61
N LEU A 42 -16.91 18.02 -44.82
CA LEU A 42 -16.59 18.65 -46.11
C LEU A 42 -15.10 18.46 -46.46
N SER A 43 -14.19 18.62 -45.49
CA SER A 43 -12.77 18.26 -45.61
C SER A 43 -12.57 16.76 -45.81
N LEU A 44 -13.31 15.85 -45.18
CA LEU A 44 -13.19 14.40 -45.43
C LEU A 44 -13.60 14.06 -46.86
N LEU A 45 -14.59 14.76 -47.41
CA LEU A 45 -15.00 14.63 -48.82
C LEU A 45 -14.01 15.34 -49.78
N GLU A 46 -13.43 16.48 -49.39
CA GLU A 46 -12.46 17.26 -50.18
C GLU A 46 -11.02 16.69 -50.16
N THR A 47 -10.61 16.11 -49.02
CA THR A 47 -9.26 15.54 -48.77
C THR A 47 -9.18 14.03 -49.04
N HIS A 48 -10.30 13.36 -49.33
CA HIS A 48 -10.24 11.96 -49.75
C HIS A 48 -9.54 11.83 -51.10
N SER A 49 -8.30 11.34 -51.08
CA SER A 49 -7.47 11.07 -52.26
C SER A 49 -8.07 10.04 -53.23
N ALA A 50 -9.18 9.40 -52.86
CA ALA A 50 -9.90 8.42 -53.66
C ALA A 50 -10.87 9.03 -54.69
N LEU A 51 -11.14 10.34 -54.61
CA LEU A 51 -12.01 11.04 -55.56
C LEU A 51 -11.16 11.81 -56.59
N SER A 52 -11.48 11.63 -57.87
CA SER A 52 -10.90 12.47 -58.93
C SER A 52 -11.22 13.94 -58.70
N SER A 53 -10.43 14.85 -59.27
CA SER A 53 -10.73 16.30 -59.20
C SER A 53 -12.09 16.65 -59.79
N GLU A 54 -12.55 15.89 -60.77
CA GLU A 54 -13.83 16.07 -61.45
C GLU A 54 -15.01 15.64 -60.56
N GLU A 55 -14.90 14.47 -59.92
CA GLU A 55 -15.88 13.99 -58.93
C GLU A 55 -15.93 14.90 -57.70
N ARG A 56 -14.78 15.44 -57.26
CA ARG A 56 -14.75 16.44 -56.20
C ARG A 56 -15.49 17.70 -56.60
N ASN A 57 -15.35 18.15 -57.85
CA ASN A 57 -16.07 19.32 -58.34
C ASN A 57 -17.58 19.07 -58.45
N GLU A 58 -18.02 17.92 -58.94
CA GLU A 58 -19.47 17.56 -58.98
C GLU A 58 -20.09 17.44 -57.58
N ILE A 59 -19.38 16.79 -56.65
CA ILE A 59 -19.82 16.68 -55.25
C ILE A 59 -19.81 18.06 -54.59
N HIS A 60 -18.77 18.87 -54.84
CA HIS A 60 -18.69 20.22 -54.33
C HIS A 60 -19.78 21.11 -54.92
N GLU A 61 -20.16 20.98 -56.19
CA GLU A 61 -21.25 21.72 -56.83
C GLU A 61 -22.63 21.31 -56.30
N LEU A 62 -22.83 20.01 -56.04
CA LEU A 62 -24.02 19.47 -55.35
C LEU A 62 -24.13 19.98 -53.90
N LEU A 63 -23.00 20.20 -53.22
CA LEU A 63 -22.95 20.57 -51.81
C LEU A 63 -22.84 22.10 -51.57
N THR A 64 -22.32 22.87 -52.51
CA THR A 64 -22.11 24.33 -52.37
C THR A 64 -23.39 25.15 -52.49
N GLY A 65 -24.44 24.61 -53.13
CA GLY A 65 -25.78 25.20 -53.10
C GLY A 65 -26.44 25.18 -51.70
N VAL A 66 -25.88 24.41 -50.76
CA VAL A 66 -26.35 24.29 -49.39
C VAL A 66 -25.36 24.99 -48.47
N SER A 67 -25.71 26.21 -48.02
CA SER A 67 -24.78 27.08 -47.29
C SER A 67 -24.07 26.37 -46.13
N ALA A 68 -22.75 26.42 -46.10
CA ALA A 68 -21.84 25.86 -45.09
C ALA A 68 -21.93 26.59 -43.73
N GLN A 69 -23.14 26.68 -43.15
CA GLN A 69 -23.34 27.15 -41.80
C GLN A 69 -23.23 25.98 -40.82
N THR A 70 -22.30 26.16 -39.88
CA THR A 70 -22.01 25.35 -38.68
C THR A 70 -23.15 24.43 -38.21
N VAL A 71 -23.11 23.16 -38.62
CA VAL A 71 -23.73 22.01 -37.93
C VAL A 71 -22.93 21.69 -36.66
N SER A 72 -22.87 22.63 -35.72
CA SER A 72 -22.52 22.36 -34.32
C SER A 72 -23.78 22.13 -33.48
N ASP A 73 -24.96 22.49 -34.01
CA ASP A 73 -26.27 22.26 -33.41
C ASP A 73 -27.03 21.28 -34.28
N VAL A 74 -27.59 20.23 -33.67
CA VAL A 74 -28.45 19.22 -34.31
C VAL A 74 -29.54 19.88 -35.16
N ARG A 75 -30.01 21.08 -34.78
CA ARG A 75 -30.99 21.87 -35.53
C ARG A 75 -30.51 22.37 -36.90
N HIS A 76 -29.22 22.62 -37.07
CA HIS A 76 -28.67 23.01 -38.37
C HIS A 76 -28.54 21.80 -39.30
N PHE A 77 -28.38 20.60 -38.73
CA PHE A 77 -28.26 19.38 -39.49
C PHE A 77 -29.57 18.94 -40.15
N ASP A 78 -30.69 19.01 -39.43
CA ASP A 78 -32.01 18.69 -40.00
C ASP A 78 -32.33 19.55 -41.22
N ARG A 79 -31.97 20.84 -41.16
CA ARG A 79 -32.10 21.76 -42.30
C ARG A 79 -31.22 21.32 -43.48
N TYR A 80 -29.98 20.93 -43.21
CA TYR A 80 -29.06 20.41 -44.23
C TYR A 80 -29.61 19.14 -44.90
N LEU A 81 -30.08 18.15 -44.12
CA LEU A 81 -30.66 16.92 -44.66
C LEU A 81 -31.88 17.19 -45.54
N ARG A 82 -32.75 18.13 -45.14
CA ARG A 82 -33.90 18.56 -45.96
C ARG A 82 -33.47 19.19 -47.27
N SER A 83 -32.47 20.07 -47.24
CA SER A 83 -31.91 20.69 -48.45
C SER A 83 -31.27 19.65 -49.37
N PHE A 84 -30.53 18.69 -48.81
CA PHE A 84 -29.94 17.59 -49.57
C PHE A 84 -30.99 16.68 -50.22
N ALA A 85 -32.03 16.31 -49.47
CA ALA A 85 -33.15 15.54 -50.00
C ALA A 85 -33.88 16.28 -51.13
N ALA A 86 -34.15 17.58 -50.98
CA ALA A 86 -34.76 18.40 -52.02
C ALA A 86 -33.87 18.52 -53.27
N ALA A 87 -32.55 18.63 -53.09
CA ALA A 87 -31.60 18.64 -54.20
C ALA A 87 -31.60 17.32 -54.97
N LEU A 88 -31.62 16.18 -54.27
CA LEU A 88 -31.73 14.85 -54.89
C LEU A 88 -33.03 14.72 -55.70
N VAL A 89 -34.18 15.14 -55.16
CA VAL A 89 -35.46 15.13 -55.88
C VAL A 89 -35.42 16.02 -57.13
N SER A 90 -34.88 17.24 -57.03
CA SER A 90 -34.75 18.10 -58.21
C SER A 90 -33.81 17.53 -59.27
N LEU A 91 -32.79 16.76 -58.86
CA LEU A 91 -31.87 16.09 -59.78
C LEU A 91 -32.55 14.95 -60.53
N SER A 92 -33.41 14.14 -59.89
CA SER A 92 -34.16 13.09 -60.61
C SER A 92 -35.08 13.66 -61.67
N GLU A 93 -35.76 14.77 -61.38
CA GLU A 93 -36.66 15.42 -62.33
C GLU A 93 -35.94 15.90 -63.60
N LYS A 94 -34.68 16.36 -63.46
CA LYS A 94 -33.92 16.99 -64.56
C LYS A 94 -33.07 16.02 -65.38
N ALA A 95 -32.46 15.02 -64.75
CA ALA A 95 -31.38 14.25 -65.38
C ALA A 95 -31.82 12.96 -66.09
N GLY A 96 -33.00 12.41 -65.79
CA GLY A 96 -33.45 11.12 -66.32
C GLY A 96 -32.57 9.94 -65.85
N GLY A 97 -33.09 9.15 -64.91
CA GLY A 97 -32.72 7.78 -64.51
C GLY A 97 -31.24 7.33 -64.51
N PRO A 98 -30.62 6.96 -65.67
CA PRO A 98 -29.42 6.11 -65.68
C PRO A 98 -28.09 6.80 -65.31
N HIS A 99 -27.96 8.11 -65.55
CA HIS A 99 -26.65 8.78 -65.47
C HIS A 99 -26.12 8.96 -64.03
N LEU A 100 -26.98 8.92 -63.02
CA LEU A 100 -26.61 9.14 -61.61
C LEU A 100 -26.26 7.87 -60.84
N GLN A 101 -26.64 6.69 -61.35
CA GLN A 101 -26.50 5.42 -60.62
C GLN A 101 -25.04 5.07 -60.25
N SER A 102 -24.09 5.41 -61.13
CA SER A 102 -22.67 5.19 -60.87
C SER A 102 -22.16 6.08 -59.74
N ALA A 103 -22.50 7.38 -59.76
CA ALA A 103 -22.11 8.34 -58.74
C ALA A 103 -22.72 8.00 -57.37
N LEU A 104 -24.00 7.65 -57.33
CA LEU A 104 -24.68 7.23 -56.09
C LEU A 104 -24.01 6.00 -55.47
N THR A 105 -23.68 5.00 -56.28
CA THR A 105 -22.98 3.79 -55.82
C THR A 105 -21.60 4.12 -55.25
N LYS A 106 -20.87 5.05 -55.88
CA LYS A 106 -19.58 5.52 -55.36
C LYS A 106 -19.72 6.25 -54.01
N ILE A 107 -20.68 7.17 -53.89
CA ILE A 107 -20.95 7.91 -52.65
C ILE A 107 -21.33 6.95 -51.52
N MET A 108 -22.24 6.00 -51.76
CA MET A 108 -22.57 4.95 -50.79
C MET A 108 -21.33 4.14 -50.39
N GLY A 109 -20.46 3.83 -51.36
CA GLY A 109 -19.17 3.18 -51.11
C GLY A 109 -18.26 3.98 -50.19
N VAL A 110 -18.18 5.31 -50.35
CA VAL A 110 -17.41 6.20 -49.47
C VAL A 110 -18.00 6.23 -48.06
N ILE A 111 -19.33 6.35 -47.94
CA ILE A 111 -20.02 6.35 -46.65
C ILE A 111 -19.73 5.05 -45.88
N GLU A 112 -19.95 3.90 -46.51
CA GLU A 112 -19.82 2.59 -45.87
C GLU A 112 -18.37 2.18 -45.59
N LYS A 113 -17.47 2.39 -46.56
CA LYS A 113 -16.10 1.88 -46.45
C LYS A 113 -15.14 2.84 -45.76
N THR A 114 -15.51 4.10 -45.62
CA THR A 114 -14.61 5.13 -45.09
C THR A 114 -15.21 5.88 -43.93
N LEU A 115 -16.33 6.59 -44.14
CA LEU A 115 -16.82 7.55 -43.16
C LEU A 115 -17.36 6.85 -41.90
N LYS A 116 -18.15 5.79 -42.07
CA LYS A 116 -18.67 5.00 -40.95
C LYS A 116 -17.54 4.35 -40.13
N PRO A 117 -16.57 3.61 -40.73
CA PRO A 117 -15.41 3.11 -39.99
C PRO A 117 -14.64 4.19 -39.24
N GLY A 118 -14.40 5.36 -39.86
CA GLY A 118 -13.70 6.46 -39.21
C GLY A 118 -14.41 7.01 -37.96
N ILE A 119 -15.75 7.05 -37.96
CA ILE A 119 -16.55 7.43 -36.78
C ILE A 119 -16.42 6.36 -35.68
N LEU A 120 -16.46 5.08 -36.06
CA LEU A 120 -16.30 3.98 -35.11
C LEU A 120 -14.91 3.97 -34.48
N ASP A 121 -13.87 4.21 -35.27
CA ASP A 121 -12.49 4.30 -34.78
C ASP A 121 -12.33 5.45 -33.78
N GLN A 122 -12.94 6.62 -34.05
CA GLN A 122 -12.96 7.74 -33.11
C GLN A 122 -13.72 7.40 -31.82
N HIS A 123 -14.83 6.68 -31.92
CA HIS A 123 -15.58 6.22 -30.75
C HIS A 123 -14.79 5.23 -29.90
N VAL A 124 -14.15 4.22 -30.52
CA VAL A 124 -13.28 3.25 -29.83
C VAL A 124 -12.10 3.96 -29.17
N ALA A 125 -11.52 4.97 -29.83
CA ALA A 125 -10.46 5.78 -29.24
C ALA A 125 -10.93 6.56 -28.00
N ALA A 126 -12.15 7.13 -28.05
CA ALA A 126 -12.77 7.81 -26.91
C ALA A 126 -13.03 6.86 -25.73
N GLN A 127 -13.57 5.67 -26.01
CA GLN A 127 -13.80 4.63 -24.99
C GLN A 127 -12.48 4.22 -24.34
N LYS A 128 -11.45 3.94 -25.15
CA LYS A 128 -10.11 3.57 -24.67
C LYS A 128 -9.48 4.66 -23.81
N ALA A 129 -9.72 5.93 -24.13
CA ALA A 129 -9.22 7.04 -23.33
C ALA A 129 -9.83 7.01 -21.91
N ILE A 130 -11.15 6.78 -21.79
CA ILE A 130 -11.82 6.66 -20.50
C ILE A 130 -11.35 5.43 -19.72
N THR A 131 -11.24 4.27 -20.38
CA THR A 131 -10.72 3.05 -19.74
C THR A 131 -9.35 3.26 -19.13
N ARG A 132 -8.45 3.98 -19.81
CA ARG A 132 -7.13 4.31 -19.23
C ARG A 132 -7.21 5.23 -18.01
N ALA A 133 -8.15 6.17 -17.99
CA ALA A 133 -8.37 7.01 -16.81
C ALA A 133 -8.91 6.19 -15.63
N ASP A 134 -9.74 5.18 -15.91
CA ASP A 134 -10.23 4.23 -14.90
C ASP A 134 -9.10 3.34 -14.36
N GLU A 135 -8.22 2.88 -15.24
CA GLU A 135 -7.00 2.15 -14.86
C GLU A 135 -6.12 2.99 -13.93
N GLY A 136 -5.96 4.29 -14.19
CA GLY A 136 -5.21 5.20 -13.30
C GLY A 136 -5.79 5.28 -11.88
N VAL A 137 -7.13 5.33 -11.76
CA VAL A 137 -7.81 5.27 -10.44
C VAL A 137 -7.51 3.94 -9.74
N GLN A 138 -7.56 2.82 -10.47
CA GLN A 138 -7.28 1.50 -9.93
C GLN A 138 -5.81 1.34 -9.51
N GLU A 139 -4.88 1.94 -10.25
CA GLU A 139 -3.46 1.98 -9.92
C GLU A 139 -3.21 2.67 -8.57
N CYS A 140 -3.88 3.79 -8.29
CA CYS A 140 -3.82 4.45 -6.98
C CYS A 140 -4.25 3.50 -5.85
N TYR A 141 -5.36 2.77 -6.04
CA TYR A 141 -5.85 1.80 -5.06
C TYR A 141 -4.88 0.63 -4.84
N ASN A 142 -4.32 0.10 -5.92
CA ASN A 142 -3.33 -0.98 -5.87
C ASN A 142 -2.03 -0.52 -5.17
N ALA A 143 -1.61 0.73 -5.37
CA ALA A 143 -0.47 1.31 -4.66
C ALA A 143 -0.73 1.41 -3.15
N LEU A 144 -1.92 1.88 -2.73
CA LEU A 144 -2.33 1.92 -1.32
C LEU A 144 -2.22 0.53 -0.68
N TRP A 145 -2.81 -0.49 -1.31
CA TRP A 145 -2.80 -1.84 -0.75
C TRP A 145 -1.40 -2.43 -0.64
N ARG A 146 -0.53 -2.20 -1.63
CA ARG A 146 0.87 -2.62 -1.54
C ARG A 146 1.57 -1.98 -0.34
N GLY A 147 1.40 -0.67 -0.14
CA GLY A 147 1.96 0.06 0.99
C GLY A 147 1.43 -0.46 2.35
N LEU A 148 0.11 -0.65 2.46
CA LEU A 148 -0.52 -1.17 3.67
C LEU A 148 -0.08 -2.61 3.99
N ASN A 149 0.05 -3.47 2.97
CA ASN A 149 0.51 -4.85 3.14
C ASN A 149 1.98 -4.91 3.58
N ALA A 150 2.85 -4.05 3.04
CA ALA A 150 4.23 -3.93 3.50
C ALA A 150 4.30 -3.49 4.98
N SER A 151 3.49 -2.51 5.37
CA SER A 151 3.37 -2.10 6.78
C SER A 151 2.83 -3.24 7.67
N ASN A 152 1.89 -4.06 7.19
CA ASN A 152 1.38 -5.20 7.94
C ASN A 152 2.46 -6.24 8.23
N ALA A 153 3.39 -6.48 7.30
CA ALA A 153 4.54 -7.34 7.57
C ALA A 153 5.40 -6.83 8.73
N VAL A 154 5.62 -5.50 8.82
CA VAL A 154 6.32 -4.88 9.96
C VAL A 154 5.53 -5.09 11.25
N ARG A 155 4.21 -4.88 11.23
CA ARG A 155 3.33 -5.12 12.38
C ARG A 155 3.46 -6.55 12.92
N ASP A 156 3.49 -7.53 12.04
CA ASP A 156 3.55 -8.92 12.43
C ASP A 156 4.93 -9.24 13.05
N SER A 157 6.00 -8.59 12.58
CA SER A 157 7.32 -8.65 13.22
C SER A 157 7.35 -8.05 14.64
N LEU A 158 6.53 -7.01 14.92
CA LEU A 158 6.44 -6.41 16.25
C LEU A 158 5.92 -7.39 17.30
N VAL A 159 5.08 -8.35 16.92
CA VAL A 159 4.61 -9.40 17.83
C VAL A 159 5.78 -10.24 18.35
N ASN A 160 6.69 -10.62 17.46
CA ASN A 160 7.87 -11.40 17.81
C ASN A 160 8.87 -10.56 18.63
N LYS A 161 9.10 -9.30 18.25
CA LYS A 161 9.94 -8.37 19.02
C LYS A 161 9.40 -8.15 20.44
N SER A 162 8.08 -7.96 20.59
CA SER A 162 7.44 -7.82 21.90
C SER A 162 7.61 -9.06 22.77
N LYS A 163 7.51 -10.27 22.19
CA LYS A 163 7.78 -11.53 22.91
C LYS A 163 9.24 -11.60 23.35
N ALA A 164 10.19 -11.25 22.49
CA ALA A 164 11.61 -11.25 22.80
C ALA A 164 11.95 -10.29 23.95
N ILE A 165 11.44 -9.05 23.91
CA ILE A 165 11.63 -8.06 24.98
C ILE A 165 11.05 -8.55 26.31
N LYS A 166 9.82 -9.07 26.29
CA LYS A 166 9.20 -9.65 27.50
C LYS A 166 10.02 -10.80 28.08
N SER A 167 10.57 -11.67 27.23
CA SER A 167 11.46 -12.74 27.68
C SER A 167 12.75 -12.17 28.28
N CYS A 168 13.36 -11.18 27.63
CA CYS A 168 14.57 -10.50 28.10
C CYS A 168 14.38 -9.92 29.51
N TYR A 169 13.30 -9.17 29.73
CA TYR A 169 13.02 -8.61 31.05
C TYR A 169 12.73 -9.66 32.13
N ARG A 170 12.12 -10.81 31.78
CA ARG A 170 11.95 -11.91 32.73
C ARG A 170 13.30 -12.50 33.15
N PHE A 171 14.21 -12.72 32.21
CA PHE A 171 15.55 -13.21 32.51
C PHE A 171 16.36 -12.19 33.32
N ALA A 172 16.31 -10.91 32.96
CA ALA A 172 16.97 -9.84 33.71
C ALA A 172 16.45 -9.73 35.15
N ALA A 173 15.14 -9.86 35.37
CA ALA A 173 14.56 -9.88 36.70
C ALA A 173 15.05 -11.07 37.53
N ALA A 174 15.00 -12.29 36.97
CA ALA A 174 15.49 -13.49 37.64
C ALA A 174 16.99 -13.41 37.97
N ALA A 175 17.80 -12.85 37.08
CA ALA A 175 19.22 -12.60 37.32
C ALA A 175 19.43 -11.62 38.48
N SER A 176 18.66 -10.51 38.51
CA SER A 176 18.70 -9.54 39.60
C SER A 176 18.32 -10.14 40.95
N ASP A 177 17.30 -11.00 40.99
CA ASP A 177 16.89 -11.71 42.21
C ASP A 177 18.00 -12.65 42.71
N ASN A 178 18.65 -13.39 41.80
CA ASN A 178 19.76 -14.27 42.12
C ASN A 178 21.00 -13.51 42.64
N VAL A 179 21.33 -12.37 42.02
CA VAL A 179 22.41 -11.47 42.50
C VAL A 179 22.08 -10.96 43.91
N SER A 180 20.84 -10.55 44.15
CA SER A 180 20.39 -10.07 45.46
C SER A 180 20.47 -11.16 46.53
N ALA A 181 20.03 -12.38 46.22
CA ALA A 181 20.15 -13.53 47.11
C ALA A 181 21.62 -13.87 47.42
N ALA A 182 22.50 -13.82 46.41
CA ALA A 182 23.93 -14.05 46.59
C ALA A 182 24.59 -12.99 47.50
N LEU A 183 24.23 -11.71 47.32
CA LEU A 183 24.69 -10.61 48.17
C LEU A 183 24.30 -10.79 49.65
N ILE A 184 23.12 -11.33 49.93
CA ILE A 184 22.68 -11.61 51.31
C ILE A 184 23.51 -12.76 51.92
N SER A 185 23.88 -13.76 51.11
CA SER A 185 24.64 -14.94 51.60
C SER A 185 26.14 -14.68 51.83
N LEU A 186 26.75 -13.79 51.04
CA LEU A 186 28.20 -13.55 51.05
C LEU A 186 28.74 -13.10 52.41
N PRO A 187 28.14 -12.13 53.12
CA PRO A 187 28.60 -11.72 54.45
C PRO A 187 28.59 -12.87 55.45
N ARG A 188 27.56 -13.74 55.42
CA ARG A 188 27.46 -14.89 56.31
C ARG A 188 28.59 -15.89 56.08
N LEU A 189 28.90 -16.19 54.81
CA LEU A 189 30.00 -17.07 54.45
C LEU A 189 31.36 -16.47 54.80
N LEU A 190 31.52 -15.15 54.63
CA LEU A 190 32.74 -14.44 55.01
C LEU A 190 32.97 -14.51 56.52
N THR A 191 31.93 -14.30 57.33
CA THR A 191 31.99 -14.42 58.80
C THR A 191 32.26 -15.86 59.25
N ALA A 192 31.65 -16.87 58.61
CA ALA A 192 31.93 -18.27 58.91
C ALA A 192 33.40 -18.61 58.60
N ARG A 193 33.89 -18.20 57.42
CA ARG A 193 35.29 -18.36 57.03
C ARG A 193 36.25 -17.69 58.02
N SER A 194 35.99 -16.43 58.39
CA SER A 194 36.86 -15.71 59.33
C SER A 194 36.90 -16.40 60.69
N ALA A 195 35.73 -16.79 61.23
CA ALA A 195 35.64 -17.46 62.52
C ALA A 195 36.34 -18.83 62.54
N ASP A 196 36.20 -19.64 61.49
CA ASP A 196 36.84 -20.96 61.43
C ASP A 196 38.35 -20.87 61.21
N CYS A 197 38.83 -19.89 60.44
CA CYS A 197 40.26 -19.66 60.26
C CYS A 197 40.92 -18.94 61.44
N GLU A 198 40.20 -18.09 62.20
CA GLU A 198 40.66 -17.56 63.48
C GLU A 198 40.87 -18.67 64.52
N LYS A 199 39.98 -19.67 64.57
CA LYS A 199 40.18 -20.87 65.41
C LYS A 199 41.42 -21.65 65.00
N LEU A 200 41.74 -21.72 63.71
CA LEU A 200 42.96 -22.38 63.23
C LEU A 200 44.21 -21.65 63.71
N LEU A 201 44.23 -20.31 63.61
CA LEU A 201 45.32 -19.49 64.13
C LEU A 201 45.49 -19.68 65.64
N ALA A 202 44.39 -19.60 66.39
CA ALA A 202 44.40 -19.82 67.84
C ALA A 202 44.88 -21.23 68.22
N ALA A 203 44.52 -22.26 67.45
CA ALA A 203 44.99 -23.63 67.67
C ALA A 203 46.49 -23.80 67.36
N SER A 204 47.01 -23.07 66.37
CA SER A 204 48.45 -23.09 66.04
C SER A 204 49.33 -22.42 67.10
N ASP A 205 48.75 -21.52 67.92
CA ASP A 205 49.44 -20.85 69.02
C ASP A 205 49.48 -21.70 70.31
N VAL A 206 48.82 -22.86 70.36
CA VAL A 206 48.84 -23.75 71.53
C VAL A 206 50.19 -24.47 71.61
N SER A 207 51.17 -23.83 72.25
CA SER A 207 52.52 -24.37 72.44
C SER A 207 52.74 -25.08 73.78
N GLN A 208 51.70 -25.24 74.61
CA GLN A 208 51.85 -25.77 75.96
C GLN A 208 51.58 -27.28 76.02
N ALA A 209 52.64 -28.04 76.30
CA ALA A 209 52.54 -29.43 76.66
C ALA A 209 51.67 -29.59 77.93
N PRO A 210 50.88 -30.66 78.06
CA PRO A 210 49.87 -30.87 79.12
C PRO A 210 50.49 -31.03 80.51
N LEU A 211 51.81 -31.11 80.54
CA LEU A 211 52.63 -31.18 81.71
C LEU A 211 53.82 -30.26 81.36
N GLN A 212 53.70 -28.94 81.53
CA GLN A 212 54.86 -28.03 81.42
C GLN A 212 55.45 -27.77 82.82
N ASP A 213 54.57 -27.67 83.82
CA ASP A 213 54.88 -27.39 85.22
C ASP A 213 55.65 -28.49 85.96
N TRP A 214 55.45 -29.75 85.60
CA TRP A 214 56.21 -30.88 86.15
C TRP A 214 57.64 -30.95 85.57
N ALA A 215 57.83 -30.62 84.29
CA ALA A 215 59.10 -30.66 83.58
C ALA A 215 60.00 -29.53 84.04
N THR A 216 59.41 -28.38 84.42
CA THR A 216 60.12 -27.25 85.00
C THR A 216 60.52 -27.47 86.47
N ARG A 217 59.82 -28.34 87.22
CA ARG A 217 60.14 -28.61 88.63
C ARG A 217 61.11 -29.76 88.86
N CYS A 218 61.30 -30.66 87.89
CA CYS A 218 62.13 -31.87 88.04
C CYS A 218 61.81 -32.69 89.32
N ASP A 219 60.59 -32.57 89.85
CA ASP A 219 60.21 -33.21 91.10
C ASP A 219 60.09 -34.73 90.89
N HIS A 220 60.77 -35.52 91.74
CA HIS A 220 60.56 -36.96 91.83
C HIS A 220 59.19 -37.22 92.46
N HIS A 221 58.16 -37.36 91.61
CA HIS A 221 56.87 -37.85 92.04
C HIS A 221 56.90 -39.38 92.18
N ASP A 222 56.15 -39.91 93.16
CA ASP A 222 55.79 -41.33 93.31
C ASP A 222 54.87 -41.81 92.15
N SER A 223 55.36 -41.65 90.92
CA SER A 223 54.58 -41.74 89.68
C SER A 223 54.41 -43.19 89.20
N PRO A 224 53.29 -43.49 88.50
CA PRO A 224 53.24 -44.64 87.58
C PRO A 224 54.42 -44.60 86.59
N SER A 225 54.81 -45.77 86.08
CA SER A 225 56.01 -45.98 85.24
C SER A 225 56.23 -44.88 84.18
N VAL A 226 57.49 -44.62 83.80
CA VAL A 226 57.87 -43.73 82.68
C VAL A 226 56.99 -43.97 81.43
N GLY A 227 56.60 -45.22 81.17
CA GLY A 227 55.69 -45.58 80.08
C GLY A 227 54.30 -44.95 80.18
N THR A 228 53.72 -44.81 81.37
CA THR A 228 52.42 -44.15 81.57
C THR A 228 52.49 -42.64 81.29
N TYR A 229 53.61 -41.99 81.66
CA TYR A 229 53.83 -40.58 81.34
C TYR A 229 53.95 -40.37 79.81
N LEU A 230 54.80 -41.16 79.14
CA LEU A 230 55.00 -41.06 77.69
C LEU A 230 53.70 -41.35 76.92
N MET A 231 52.89 -42.31 77.38
CA MET A 231 51.58 -42.59 76.78
C MET A 231 50.60 -41.42 76.93
N LYS A 232 50.53 -40.77 78.10
CA LYS A 232 49.68 -39.58 78.29
C LYS A 232 50.11 -38.43 77.39
N GLN A 233 51.41 -38.23 77.22
CA GLN A 233 51.93 -37.23 76.27
C GLN A 233 51.53 -37.59 74.84
N LEU A 234 51.77 -38.84 74.41
CA LEU A 234 51.43 -39.31 73.08
C LEU A 234 49.93 -39.10 72.78
N MET A 235 49.06 -39.54 73.69
CA MET A 235 47.61 -39.38 73.53
C MET A 235 47.17 -37.91 73.47
N HIS A 236 47.78 -37.04 74.28
CA HIS A 236 47.46 -35.62 74.23
C HIS A 236 47.88 -34.97 72.91
N TRP A 237 49.08 -35.26 72.43
CA TRP A 237 49.55 -34.74 71.15
C TRP A 237 48.75 -35.32 69.97
N GLU A 238 48.32 -36.58 70.05
CA GLU A 238 47.43 -37.20 69.07
C GLU A 238 46.05 -36.54 69.06
N GLU A 239 45.47 -36.28 70.23
CA GLU A 239 44.20 -35.57 70.35
C GLU A 239 44.29 -34.12 69.82
N LEU A 240 45.36 -33.40 70.16
CA LEU A 240 45.61 -32.06 69.64
C LEU A 240 45.80 -32.05 68.12
N LEU A 241 46.52 -33.03 67.57
CA LEU A 241 46.70 -33.17 66.13
C LEU A 241 45.36 -33.41 65.44
N GLN A 242 44.52 -34.29 65.97
CA GLN A 242 43.18 -34.53 65.43
C GLN A 242 42.28 -33.29 65.49
N GLN A 243 42.32 -32.54 66.60
CA GLN A 243 41.60 -31.27 66.73
C GLN A 243 42.08 -30.23 65.72
N TYR A 244 43.40 -30.14 65.52
CA TYR A 244 44.01 -29.25 64.53
C TYR A 244 43.56 -29.62 63.12
N ASP A 245 43.62 -30.89 62.74
CA ASP A 245 43.20 -31.39 61.43
C ASP A 245 41.71 -31.07 61.15
N ASP A 246 40.85 -31.23 62.16
CA ASP A 246 39.43 -30.91 62.06
C ASP A 246 39.18 -29.40 61.90
N ILE A 247 39.95 -28.55 62.60
CA ILE A 247 39.86 -27.09 62.45
C ILE A 247 40.39 -26.65 61.08
N GLU A 248 41.52 -27.20 60.63
CA GLU A 248 42.11 -26.91 59.33
C GLU A 248 41.13 -27.28 58.21
N LYS A 249 40.51 -28.46 58.31
CA LYS A 249 39.48 -28.93 57.38
C LYS A 249 38.30 -27.95 57.32
N ARG A 250 37.78 -27.48 58.46
CA ARG A 250 36.66 -26.51 58.48
C ARG A 250 37.05 -25.15 57.87
N CYS A 251 38.25 -24.64 58.15
CA CYS A 251 38.75 -23.40 57.52
C CYS A 251 38.88 -23.57 55.99
N LYS A 252 39.38 -24.71 55.50
CA LYS A 252 39.44 -25.01 54.06
C LYS A 252 38.05 -25.11 53.42
N GLU A 253 37.11 -25.82 54.05
CA GLU A 253 35.74 -25.99 53.54
C GLU A 253 34.98 -24.66 53.49
N SER A 254 35.06 -23.85 54.55
CA SER A 254 34.42 -22.52 54.59
C SER A 254 35.05 -21.55 53.59
N THR A 255 36.37 -21.60 53.40
CA THR A 255 37.08 -20.83 52.37
C THR A 255 36.61 -21.21 50.97
N ALA A 256 36.58 -22.51 50.65
CA ALA A 256 36.11 -23.00 49.36
C ALA A 256 34.64 -22.64 49.10
N SER A 257 33.78 -22.71 50.11
CA SER A 257 32.37 -22.30 50.02
C SER A 257 32.23 -20.81 49.71
N TYR A 258 32.99 -19.96 50.41
CA TYR A 258 33.02 -18.51 50.14
C TYR A 258 33.52 -18.21 48.72
N GLU A 259 34.64 -18.79 48.29
CA GLU A 259 35.22 -18.57 46.96
C GLU A 259 34.29 -19.04 45.82
N THR A 260 33.62 -20.17 46.01
CA THR A 260 32.59 -20.68 45.10
C THR A 260 31.46 -19.66 44.96
N GLN A 261 30.98 -19.12 46.09
CA GLN A 261 29.89 -18.14 46.08
C GLN A 261 30.32 -16.80 45.47
N VAL A 262 31.55 -16.34 45.70
CA VAL A 262 32.12 -15.14 45.06
C VAL A 262 32.20 -15.32 43.55
N THR A 263 32.68 -16.47 43.08
CA THR A 263 32.76 -16.79 41.65
C THR A 263 31.38 -16.79 41.02
N ARG A 264 30.41 -17.45 41.67
CA ARG A 264 29.01 -17.45 41.23
C ARG A 264 28.44 -16.04 41.18
N TYR A 265 28.65 -15.23 42.22
CA TYR A 265 28.21 -13.83 42.27
C TYR A 265 28.78 -13.00 41.13
N ASN A 266 30.09 -13.09 40.86
CA ASN A 266 30.75 -12.34 39.79
C ASN A 266 30.22 -12.74 38.40
N SER A 267 30.00 -14.03 38.16
CA SER A 267 29.38 -14.53 36.93
C SER A 267 27.96 -13.96 36.74
N MET A 268 27.11 -13.99 37.78
CA MET A 268 25.75 -13.45 37.70
C MET A 268 25.73 -11.92 37.52
N LYS A 269 26.66 -11.21 38.16
CA LYS A 269 26.81 -9.76 38.01
C LYS A 269 27.21 -9.35 36.59
N SER A 270 28.05 -10.15 35.92
CA SER A 270 28.38 -9.96 34.50
C SER A 270 27.12 -10.04 33.64
N HIS A 271 26.28 -11.07 33.85
CA HIS A 271 25.02 -11.22 33.12
C HIS A 271 23.97 -10.14 33.42
N GLN A 272 24.04 -9.49 34.57
CA GLN A 272 23.21 -8.32 34.86
C GLN A 272 23.57 -7.13 33.97
N GLN A 273 24.85 -7.00 33.57
CA GLN A 273 25.29 -5.97 32.63
C GLN A 273 24.81 -6.25 31.20
N ASP A 274 24.62 -7.52 30.84
CA ASP A 274 23.95 -7.94 29.59
C ASP A 274 22.47 -7.54 29.57
N GLY A 275 21.88 -7.14 30.70
CA GLY A 275 20.56 -6.52 30.75
C GLY A 275 20.41 -5.24 29.89
N ARG A 276 21.54 -4.63 29.46
CA ARG A 276 21.56 -3.58 28.43
C ARG A 276 21.01 -4.05 27.09
N ASP A 277 21.06 -5.35 26.81
CA ASP A 277 20.54 -5.95 25.57
C ASP A 277 19.02 -5.82 25.47
N CYS A 278 18.31 -5.76 26.61
CA CYS A 278 16.87 -5.52 26.59
C CYS A 278 16.52 -4.11 26.09
N THR A 279 17.35 -3.11 26.38
CA THR A 279 17.16 -1.74 25.88
C THR A 279 17.33 -1.68 24.37
N SER A 280 18.37 -2.31 23.82
CA SER A 280 18.55 -2.38 22.37
C SER A 280 17.37 -3.08 21.67
N LEU A 281 16.85 -4.17 22.25
CA LEU A 281 15.65 -4.83 21.72
C LEU A 281 14.42 -3.92 21.76
N GLN A 282 14.28 -3.12 22.83
CA GLN A 282 13.20 -2.17 22.98
C GLN A 282 13.30 -1.04 21.94
N ASP A 283 14.48 -0.44 21.78
CA ASP A 283 14.73 0.59 20.78
C ASP A 283 14.44 0.07 19.36
N ASP A 284 14.83 -1.16 19.06
CA ASP A 284 14.54 -1.83 17.79
C ASP A 284 13.03 -2.04 17.55
N MET A 285 12.26 -2.34 18.60
CA MET A 285 10.80 -2.48 18.51
C MET A 285 10.14 -1.12 18.32
N ASP A 286 10.56 -0.11 19.08
CA ASP A 286 10.01 1.23 19.03
C ASP A 286 10.31 1.89 17.68
N ALA A 287 11.52 1.70 17.14
CA ALA A 287 11.90 2.13 15.79
C ALA A 287 11.05 1.44 14.72
N ALA A 288 10.84 0.13 14.82
CA ALA A 288 9.99 -0.61 13.88
C ALA A 288 8.51 -0.18 13.95
N ALA A 289 7.99 0.10 15.16
CA ALA A 289 6.63 0.58 15.36
C ALA A 289 6.44 2.00 14.80
N CYS A 290 7.41 2.89 15.03
CA CYS A 290 7.44 4.22 14.45
C CYS A 290 7.47 4.16 12.92
N LYS A 291 8.37 3.34 12.34
CA LYS A 291 8.46 3.12 10.91
C LYS A 291 7.14 2.61 10.33
N GLN A 292 6.51 1.62 10.97
CA GLN A 292 5.21 1.10 10.53
C GLN A 292 4.16 2.22 10.45
N ALA A 293 4.08 3.07 11.47
CA ALA A 293 3.12 4.18 11.50
C ALA A 293 3.41 5.19 10.38
N LEU A 294 4.67 5.57 10.18
CA LEU A 294 5.09 6.47 9.12
C LEU A 294 4.78 5.91 7.73
N ASP A 295 5.10 4.63 7.49
CA ASP A 295 4.84 3.96 6.21
C ASP A 295 3.32 3.95 5.89
N ARG A 296 2.43 3.81 6.88
CA ARG A 296 0.97 3.92 6.68
C ARG A 296 0.53 5.35 6.39
N ILE A 297 1.05 6.34 7.10
CA ILE A 297 0.75 7.75 6.86
C ILE A 297 1.16 8.12 5.43
N ASP A 298 2.36 7.74 5.02
CA ASP A 298 2.89 7.98 3.68
C ASP A 298 2.06 7.29 2.59
N SER A 299 1.70 6.01 2.80
CA SER A 299 0.83 5.26 1.87
C SER A 299 -0.53 5.93 1.71
N CYS A 300 -1.15 6.39 2.81
CA CYS A 300 -2.43 7.09 2.77
C CYS A 300 -2.32 8.49 2.14
N GLY A 301 -1.24 9.23 2.42
CA GLY A 301 -0.99 10.55 1.83
C GLY A 301 -0.76 10.49 0.32
N THR A 302 0.06 9.52 -0.12
CA THR A 302 0.29 9.23 -1.53
C THR A 302 -0.99 8.78 -2.23
N TYR A 303 -1.77 7.90 -1.61
CA TYR A 303 -3.09 7.52 -2.14
C TYR A 303 -4.03 8.73 -2.27
N GLY A 304 -4.14 9.55 -1.23
CA GLY A 304 -5.04 10.70 -1.18
C GLY A 304 -4.74 11.75 -2.25
N SER A 305 -3.46 11.98 -2.57
CA SER A 305 -3.06 12.84 -3.69
C SER A 305 -3.34 12.18 -5.04
N CYS A 306 -2.89 10.93 -5.22
CA CYS A 306 -3.12 10.16 -6.45
C CYS A 306 -4.61 10.09 -6.83
N ILE A 307 -5.48 9.67 -5.91
CA ILE A 307 -6.90 9.48 -6.18
C ILE A 307 -7.61 10.80 -6.50
N LYS A 308 -7.21 11.89 -5.85
CA LYS A 308 -7.76 13.22 -6.11
C LYS A 308 -7.44 13.66 -7.54
N ASP A 309 -6.19 13.50 -7.95
CA ASP A 309 -5.74 13.89 -9.28
C ASP A 309 -6.36 12.98 -10.35
N SER A 310 -6.35 11.66 -10.15
CA SER A 310 -6.95 10.70 -11.09
C SER A 310 -8.47 10.87 -11.24
N ILE A 311 -9.22 11.16 -10.18
CA ILE A 311 -10.67 11.45 -10.28
C ILE A 311 -10.90 12.77 -11.05
N SER A 312 -10.09 13.79 -10.78
CA SER A 312 -10.17 15.07 -11.49
C SER A 312 -9.91 14.90 -12.99
N ASP A 313 -8.84 14.19 -13.34
CA ASP A 313 -8.46 13.90 -14.73
C ASP A 313 -9.52 13.04 -15.43
N ARG A 314 -10.01 11.99 -14.76
CA ARG A 314 -11.10 11.16 -15.27
C ARG A 314 -12.36 12.00 -15.52
N ALA A 315 -12.75 12.88 -14.60
CA ALA A 315 -13.93 13.72 -14.75
C ALA A 315 -13.80 14.70 -15.92
N SER A 316 -12.62 15.34 -16.06
CA SER A 316 -12.30 16.23 -17.17
C SER A 316 -12.33 15.49 -18.52
N LEU A 317 -11.66 14.32 -18.59
CA LEU A 317 -11.62 13.50 -19.78
C LEU A 317 -13.02 13.04 -20.16
N HIS A 318 -13.80 12.52 -19.22
CA HIS A 318 -15.16 12.09 -19.46
C HIS A 318 -16.05 13.22 -20.00
N ALA A 319 -15.96 14.43 -19.43
CA ALA A 319 -16.69 15.59 -19.93
C ALA A 319 -16.29 15.95 -21.37
N SER A 320 -15.01 15.82 -21.73
CA SER A 320 -14.52 16.05 -23.10
C SER A 320 -14.99 14.97 -24.09
N GLN A 321 -14.87 13.69 -23.69
CA GLN A 321 -15.29 12.55 -24.52
C GLN A 321 -16.80 12.53 -24.72
N CYS A 322 -17.57 13.02 -23.74
CA CYS A 322 -19.00 13.18 -23.91
C CYS A 322 -19.40 14.13 -25.03
N LYS A 323 -18.67 15.24 -25.19
CA LYS A 323 -18.91 16.19 -26.30
C LYS A 323 -18.57 15.54 -27.64
N ILE A 324 -17.49 14.76 -27.69
CA ILE A 324 -17.09 14.00 -28.87
C ILE A 324 -18.17 12.98 -29.22
N GLU A 325 -18.65 12.19 -28.25
CA GLU A 325 -19.69 11.18 -28.46
C GLU A 325 -20.98 11.79 -29.03
N VAL A 326 -21.45 12.94 -28.50
CA VAL A 326 -22.62 13.63 -29.05
C VAL A 326 -22.40 14.02 -30.52
N SER A 327 -21.20 14.50 -30.87
CA SER A 327 -20.86 14.82 -32.26
C SER A 327 -20.80 13.56 -33.14
N LEU A 328 -20.17 12.48 -32.67
CA LEU A 328 -20.09 11.21 -33.39
C LEU A 328 -21.47 10.60 -33.62
N LYS A 329 -22.37 10.66 -32.63
CA LYS A 329 -23.78 10.26 -32.79
C LYS A 329 -24.49 11.06 -33.88
N ALA A 330 -24.31 12.37 -33.90
CA ALA A 330 -24.90 13.23 -34.92
C ALA A 330 -24.34 12.94 -36.31
N GLN A 331 -23.03 12.72 -36.43
CA GLN A 331 -22.38 12.32 -37.69
C GLN A 331 -22.82 10.93 -38.15
N TRP A 332 -22.96 9.97 -37.23
CA TRP A 332 -23.46 8.64 -37.56
C TRP A 332 -24.89 8.72 -38.11
N PHE A 333 -25.77 9.44 -37.40
CA PHE A 333 -27.13 9.69 -37.84
C PHE A 333 -27.18 10.36 -39.22
N ALA A 334 -26.31 11.34 -39.46
CA ALA A 334 -26.14 11.99 -40.74
C ALA A 334 -25.89 11.03 -41.88
N LEU A 335 -24.89 10.15 -41.71
CA LEU A 335 -24.50 9.19 -42.71
C LEU A 335 -25.60 8.16 -42.98
N GLU A 336 -26.32 7.72 -41.95
CA GLU A 336 -27.44 6.79 -42.11
C GLU A 336 -28.62 7.44 -42.85
N SER A 337 -28.97 8.70 -42.54
CA SER A 337 -30.02 9.41 -43.27
C SER A 337 -29.63 9.65 -44.72
N ILE A 338 -28.40 10.08 -45.01
CA ILE A 338 -27.92 10.25 -46.38
C ILE A 338 -27.96 8.92 -47.13
N LYS A 339 -27.44 7.85 -46.53
CA LYS A 339 -27.50 6.51 -47.13
C LYS A 339 -28.94 6.10 -47.47
N CYS A 340 -29.88 6.29 -46.53
CA CYS A 340 -31.28 5.99 -46.75
C CYS A 340 -31.88 6.78 -47.92
N PHE A 341 -31.53 8.08 -48.05
CA PHE A 341 -31.95 8.88 -49.19
C PHE A 341 -31.38 8.37 -50.52
N LEU A 342 -30.10 7.99 -50.54
CA LEU A 342 -29.45 7.45 -51.72
C LEU A 342 -30.05 6.09 -52.14
N GLU A 343 -30.39 5.23 -51.17
CA GLU A 343 -31.07 3.95 -51.40
C GLU A 343 -32.50 4.15 -51.91
N ALA A 344 -33.27 5.04 -51.28
CA ALA A 344 -34.64 5.35 -51.72
C ALA A 344 -34.67 5.94 -53.14
N TYR A 345 -33.68 6.76 -53.49
CA TYR A 345 -33.53 7.30 -54.84
C TYR A 345 -33.21 6.20 -55.85
N LYS A 346 -32.27 5.30 -55.49
CA LYS A 346 -31.84 4.19 -56.33
C LYS A 346 -32.98 3.23 -56.67
N ASP A 347 -33.81 2.88 -55.69
CA ASP A 347 -34.91 1.91 -55.82
C ASP A 347 -36.04 2.39 -56.74
N HIS A 348 -36.13 3.69 -56.99
CA HIS A 348 -37.27 4.30 -57.68
C HIS A 348 -36.95 4.89 -59.05
N GLU A 349 -35.73 4.68 -59.57
CA GLU A 349 -35.24 5.29 -60.82
C GLU A 349 -35.46 6.82 -60.88
N GLY A 350 -35.56 7.48 -59.71
CA GLY A 350 -35.88 8.91 -59.59
C GLY A 350 -37.38 9.27 -59.46
N SER A 351 -38.27 8.30 -59.25
CA SER A 351 -39.71 8.53 -59.01
C SER A 351 -39.97 9.08 -57.59
N GLU A 352 -40.80 10.14 -57.53
CA GLU A 352 -41.19 10.85 -56.29
C GLU A 352 -42.12 10.02 -55.39
N ASP A 353 -41.57 9.10 -54.61
CA ASP A 353 -42.30 8.56 -53.44
C ASP A 353 -41.88 9.35 -52.18
N GLY A 354 -42.36 10.58 -52.06
CA GLY A 354 -42.00 11.52 -50.98
C GLY A 354 -42.22 10.95 -49.57
N CYS A 355 -43.12 9.97 -49.42
CA CYS A 355 -43.35 9.25 -48.17
C CYS A 355 -42.12 8.43 -47.72
N LYS A 356 -41.30 7.89 -48.63
CA LYS A 356 -40.06 7.18 -48.27
C LYS A 356 -38.95 8.11 -47.81
N PHE A 357 -38.83 9.30 -48.41
CA PHE A 357 -37.86 10.31 -47.98
C PHE A 357 -38.15 10.79 -46.54
N ILE A 358 -39.42 10.99 -46.19
CA ILE A 358 -39.81 11.38 -44.82
C ILE A 358 -39.38 10.30 -43.80
N ARG A 359 -39.49 9.01 -44.15
CA ARG A 359 -39.04 7.90 -43.28
C ARG A 359 -37.53 7.89 -43.03
N CYS A 360 -36.73 8.43 -43.93
CA CYS A 360 -35.27 8.56 -43.75
C CYS A 360 -34.88 9.67 -42.74
N MET A 361 -35.79 10.61 -42.46
CA MET A 361 -35.59 11.66 -41.46
C MET A 361 -36.15 11.33 -40.07
N ASP A 362 -37.10 10.40 -40.00
CA ASP A 362 -37.66 9.93 -38.73
C ASP A 362 -36.65 9.04 -37.99
N GLY A 363 -35.70 9.66 -37.29
CA GLY A 363 -34.56 8.99 -36.66
C GLY A 363 -34.86 7.93 -35.59
N LYS A 364 -36.14 7.67 -35.30
CA LYS A 364 -36.60 6.59 -34.43
C LYS A 364 -36.32 5.20 -34.99
N THR A 365 -36.27 5.03 -36.31
CA THR A 365 -35.98 3.73 -36.94
C THR A 365 -34.51 3.35 -36.87
N PHE A 366 -33.59 4.32 -36.85
CA PHE A 366 -32.15 4.05 -36.84
C PHE A 366 -31.56 3.84 -35.45
N ALA A 367 -32.09 4.53 -34.42
CA ALA A 367 -31.60 4.41 -33.04
C ALA A 367 -31.70 3.00 -32.45
N PHE A 368 -32.59 2.14 -32.99
CA PHE A 368 -32.77 0.76 -32.55
C PHE A 368 -32.00 -0.27 -33.39
N ALA A 369 -31.67 0.04 -34.64
CA ALA A 369 -31.16 -0.95 -35.60
C ALA A 369 -29.63 -1.13 -35.53
N SER A 370 -28.88 -0.10 -35.14
CA SER A 370 -27.42 -0.16 -35.20
C SER A 370 -26.76 -0.85 -34.01
N GLY A 371 -27.45 -1.12 -32.89
CA GLY A 371 -26.88 -1.81 -31.71
C GLY A 371 -25.60 -1.16 -31.12
N LEU A 372 -25.16 -0.05 -31.70
CA LEU A 372 -24.00 0.74 -31.35
C LEU A 372 -24.44 1.61 -30.19
N VAL A 373 -24.35 1.00 -29.02
CA VAL A 373 -24.61 1.65 -27.77
C VAL A 373 -23.42 2.59 -27.51
N PHE A 374 -23.51 3.78 -28.08
CA PHE A 374 -22.71 4.92 -27.68
C PHE A 374 -23.18 5.31 -26.26
N GLU A 375 -22.60 4.65 -25.25
CA GLU A 375 -22.99 4.74 -23.84
C GLU A 375 -22.04 5.54 -22.96
N ILE A 376 -21.02 6.18 -23.52
CA ILE A 376 -19.98 6.89 -22.74
C ILE A 376 -20.64 7.86 -21.76
N CYS A 377 -21.59 8.68 -22.21
CA CYS A 377 -22.23 9.67 -21.33
C CYS A 377 -23.24 9.12 -20.32
N HIS A 378 -23.79 7.92 -20.53
CA HIS A 378 -24.89 7.43 -19.69
C HIS A 378 -24.41 6.85 -18.36
N LEU A 379 -23.18 6.34 -18.30
CA LEU A 379 -22.58 5.76 -17.09
C LEU A 379 -22.16 6.81 -16.03
N GLN A 380 -21.98 8.08 -16.41
CA GLN A 380 -21.47 9.10 -15.49
C GLN A 380 -22.41 9.43 -14.33
N ILE A 381 -23.73 9.33 -14.55
CA ILE A 381 -24.74 9.73 -13.56
C ILE A 381 -24.85 8.69 -12.43
N SER A 382 -24.64 7.40 -12.72
CA SER A 382 -24.72 6.34 -11.72
C SER A 382 -23.43 6.26 -10.88
N GLN A 383 -22.26 6.22 -11.52
CA GLN A 383 -20.99 6.02 -10.80
C GLN A 383 -20.54 7.25 -9.99
N SER A 384 -20.86 8.46 -10.42
CA SER A 384 -20.54 9.67 -9.64
C SER A 384 -21.30 9.74 -8.32
N ARG A 385 -22.46 9.07 -8.21
CA ARG A 385 -23.23 8.97 -6.96
C ARG A 385 -22.66 7.90 -6.03
N GLU A 386 -22.14 6.80 -6.56
CA GLU A 386 -21.53 5.73 -5.75
C GLU A 386 -20.15 6.11 -5.21
N LEU A 387 -19.32 6.82 -5.99
CA LEU A 387 -18.01 7.29 -5.51
C LEU A 387 -18.08 8.46 -4.52
N GLN A 388 -19.25 9.11 -4.40
CA GLN A 388 -19.52 10.15 -3.40
C GLN A 388 -20.14 9.62 -2.11
N ALA A 389 -20.64 8.38 -2.12
CA ALA A 389 -21.20 7.68 -0.97
C ALA A 389 -20.10 6.86 -0.27
#